data_AF-A0A5J4PJR3-F1
#
_entry.id   AF-A0A5J4PJR3-F1
#
_cell.length_a   1.000
_cell.length_b   1.000
_cell.length_c   1.000
_cell.angle_alpha   90.00
_cell.angle_beta   90.00
_cell.angle_gamma   90.00
#
_symmetry.space_group_name_H-M   'P 1'
#
loop_
_entity.id
_entity.type
_entity.pdbx_description
1 polymer ?
#
loop_
_entity_poly.entity_id
_entity_poly.type
_entity_poly.pdbx_seq_one_letter_code
_entity_poly.pdbx_strand_id
1 'polypeptide(L)'
;GWNGYGTNYPAYVSPNELNDPSGEFIGGWGFGPVRQATYDIYAQGDTRRDASVNKWESDQYGHRFQDTGLFQRKYAARAGYNPPPGDRDLNYSNNLRIFRYAETLLNYVELVKVHGQSEAQGVSAQACFDQIRKRAFGTDNSIPATPEAIKLERRLEFLGEGMRFWDLVRWGDAADVLTDHDSVSKEHNAERTFNYAEGHQYVPIPQGEIEKTKGTEYELKQYKDWEAGWK
;
A
#
# COMPACT_ATOMS: atom_id res chain seq x y z
N GLY A 1 15.55 19.30 18.83
CA GLY A 1 16.22 18.22 18.09
C GLY A 1 15.28 17.05 17.95
N TRP A 2 15.39 16.25 16.90
CA TRP A 2 14.68 14.99 16.71
C TRP A 2 15.09 13.99 17.80
N ASN A 3 14.57 14.19 19.01
CA ASN A 3 14.79 13.28 20.12
C ASN A 3 13.65 12.27 20.10
N GLY A 4 13.87 11.16 19.41
CA GLY A 4 13.09 9.95 19.55
C GLY A 4 13.35 8.97 18.40
N TYR A 5 12.95 7.72 18.63
CA TYR A 5 13.31 6.56 17.80
C TYR A 5 12.11 6.02 17.00
N GLY A 6 11.01 6.78 16.96
CA GLY A 6 9.78 6.35 16.31
C GLY A 6 9.71 6.73 14.84
N THR A 7 8.54 6.55 14.27
CA THR A 7 8.22 6.94 12.88
C THR A 7 7.14 8.01 12.87
N ASN A 8 7.16 8.86 11.84
CA ASN A 8 6.09 9.82 11.54
C ASN A 8 4.99 9.23 10.65
N TYR A 9 5.16 8.01 10.13
CA TYR A 9 4.21 7.42 9.18
C TYR A 9 2.76 7.38 9.69
N PRO A 10 2.51 7.11 11.00
CA PRO A 10 1.16 7.19 11.53
C PRO A 10 0.54 8.58 11.49
N ALA A 11 1.29 9.65 11.80
CA ALA A 11 0.80 11.01 11.60
C ALA A 11 0.57 11.29 10.11
N TYR A 12 1.49 10.87 9.24
CA TYR A 12 1.40 11.10 7.80
C TYR A 12 0.07 10.59 7.20
N VAL A 13 -0.30 9.33 7.50
CA VAL A 13 -1.47 8.66 6.90
C VAL A 13 -2.80 8.86 7.63
N SER A 14 -2.78 9.49 8.80
CA SER A 14 -4.00 9.70 9.59
C SER A 14 -4.72 10.98 9.14
N PRO A 15 -6.06 11.01 9.19
CA PRO A 15 -6.84 12.17 8.77
C PRO A 15 -6.49 13.42 9.58
N ASN A 16 -6.48 14.57 8.92
CA ASN A 16 -6.21 15.85 9.58
C ASN A 16 -7.29 16.18 10.61
N GLU A 17 -6.92 16.72 11.78
CA GLU A 17 -7.88 17.19 12.80
C GLU A 17 -8.96 16.15 13.19
N LEU A 18 -8.60 14.87 13.20
CA LEU A 18 -9.53 13.79 13.56
C LEU A 18 -10.10 13.97 14.96
N ASN A 19 -11.42 13.90 15.05
CA ASN A 19 -12.23 13.72 16.23
C ASN A 19 -12.83 12.30 16.24
N ASP A 20 -12.09 11.34 16.77
CA ASP A 20 -12.54 9.95 16.93
C ASP A 20 -13.36 9.79 18.24
N PRO A 21 -14.67 9.51 18.17
CA PRO A 21 -15.51 9.35 19.37
C PRO A 21 -15.08 8.20 20.29
N SER A 22 -14.37 7.20 19.76
CA SER A 22 -13.85 6.08 20.56
C SER A 22 -12.55 6.42 21.29
N GLY A 23 -11.84 7.48 20.85
CA GLY A 23 -10.52 7.84 21.34
C GLY A 23 -9.40 6.84 20.97
N GLU A 24 -9.65 5.89 20.07
CA GLU A 24 -8.64 4.90 19.64
C GLU A 24 -7.57 5.55 18.77
N PHE A 25 -7.99 6.41 17.84
CA PHE A 25 -7.12 7.10 16.87
C PHE A 25 -6.96 8.58 17.16
N ILE A 26 -5.82 9.12 16.72
CA ILE A 26 -5.51 10.54 16.76
C ILE A 26 -5.33 11.04 15.34
N GLY A 27 -5.64 12.31 15.11
CA GLY A 27 -5.42 12.97 13.83
C GLY A 27 -3.96 13.03 13.40
N GLY A 28 -3.78 13.31 12.12
CA GLY A 28 -2.50 13.41 11.45
C GLY A 28 -2.50 14.48 10.36
N TRP A 29 -1.87 14.19 9.23
CA TRP A 29 -1.62 15.17 8.16
C TRP A 29 -2.51 14.96 6.92
N GLY A 30 -3.26 13.86 6.89
CA GLY A 30 -4.24 13.55 5.84
C GLY A 30 -3.66 13.09 4.51
N PHE A 31 -2.44 12.54 4.49
CA PHE A 31 -1.85 12.00 3.25
C PHE A 31 -2.30 10.56 2.97
N GLY A 32 -2.23 10.17 1.70
CA GLY A 32 -2.50 8.81 1.26
C GLY A 32 -3.91 8.30 1.56
N PRO A 33 -4.98 9.08 1.27
CA PRO A 33 -6.34 8.58 1.39
C PRO A 33 -6.53 7.32 0.54
N VAL A 34 -7.37 6.40 1.01
CA VAL A 34 -7.67 5.14 0.34
C VAL A 34 -8.76 5.41 -0.70
N ARG A 35 -8.53 4.98 -1.95
CA ARG A 35 -9.55 5.09 -3.00
C ARG A 35 -10.78 4.22 -2.66
N GLN A 36 -11.98 4.73 -2.96
CA GLN A 36 -13.24 4.00 -2.79
C GLN A 36 -13.19 2.61 -3.46
N ALA A 37 -12.70 2.52 -4.69
CA ALA A 37 -12.52 1.25 -5.39
C ALA A 37 -11.62 0.24 -4.67
N THR A 38 -10.70 0.68 -3.79
CA THR A 38 -9.88 -0.21 -2.94
C THR A 38 -10.57 -0.59 -1.64
N TYR A 39 -11.55 0.18 -1.17
CA TYR A 39 -12.42 -0.22 -0.06
C TYR A 39 -13.45 -1.26 -0.52
N ASP A 40 -13.95 -1.13 -1.75
CA ASP A 40 -15.03 -1.97 -2.29
C ASP A 40 -14.57 -3.36 -2.78
N ILE A 41 -13.25 -3.60 -2.89
CA ILE A 41 -12.74 -4.94 -3.31
C ILE A 41 -12.98 -6.03 -2.26
N TYR A 42 -13.20 -5.66 -0.99
CA TYR A 42 -13.33 -6.62 0.09
C TYR A 42 -14.73 -7.22 0.09
N ALA A 43 -14.79 -8.56 0.05
CA ALA A 43 -16.04 -9.29 0.13
C ALA A 43 -16.69 -9.13 1.53
N GLN A 44 -18.01 -9.35 1.59
CA GLN A 44 -18.71 -9.44 2.87
C GLN A 44 -18.09 -10.54 3.75
N GLY A 45 -17.86 -10.21 5.02
CA GLY A 45 -17.24 -11.12 5.99
C GLY A 45 -15.71 -11.16 5.98
N ASP A 46 -15.05 -10.47 5.04
CA ASP A 46 -13.59 -10.31 5.07
C ASP A 46 -13.21 -9.29 6.16
N THR A 47 -12.66 -9.79 7.26
CA THR A 47 -12.33 -8.95 8.43
C THR A 47 -11.16 -8.00 8.15
N ARG A 48 -10.45 -8.17 7.03
CA ARG A 48 -9.32 -7.32 6.67
C ARG A 48 -9.75 -5.94 6.24
N ARG A 49 -10.96 -5.73 5.73
CA ARG A 49 -11.43 -4.39 5.33
C ARG A 49 -11.34 -3.43 6.51
N ASP A 50 -12.01 -3.79 7.59
CA ASP A 50 -12.13 -2.96 8.79
C ASP A 50 -10.82 -2.97 9.60
N ALA A 51 -9.94 -3.94 9.40
CA ALA A 51 -8.58 -3.93 9.93
C ALA A 51 -7.61 -3.06 9.10
N SER A 52 -7.93 -2.78 7.83
CA SER A 52 -7.05 -2.09 6.90
C SER A 52 -7.42 -0.64 6.64
N VAL A 53 -8.72 -0.32 6.70
CA VAL A 53 -9.22 1.00 6.33
C VAL A 53 -10.11 1.54 7.45
N ASN A 54 -9.82 2.76 7.88
CA ASN A 54 -10.75 3.56 8.67
C ASN A 54 -11.67 4.31 7.70
N LYS A 55 -12.97 4.30 8.00
CA LYS A 55 -13.96 5.14 7.34
C LYS A 55 -14.45 6.16 8.36
N TRP A 56 -14.37 7.44 8.01
CA TRP A 56 -14.82 8.55 8.87
C TRP A 56 -15.94 9.33 8.18
N GLU A 57 -16.89 9.80 8.98
CA GLU A 57 -17.91 10.75 8.52
C GLU A 57 -17.27 12.12 8.32
N SER A 58 -17.82 12.93 7.40
CA SER A 58 -17.21 14.18 6.94
C SER A 58 -17.00 15.23 8.03
N ASP A 59 -17.77 15.18 9.12
CA ASP A 59 -17.68 16.11 10.24
C ASP A 59 -16.67 15.65 11.32
N GLN A 60 -16.07 14.47 11.16
CA GLN A 60 -15.12 13.91 12.13
C GLN A 60 -13.68 14.32 11.87
N TYR A 61 -13.35 14.97 10.75
CA TYR A 61 -11.96 15.32 10.40
C TYR A 61 -11.90 16.51 9.45
N GLY A 62 -10.73 17.13 9.34
CA GLY A 62 -10.46 18.18 8.36
C GLY A 62 -10.12 17.61 6.99
N HIS A 63 -10.83 18.05 5.95
CA HIS A 63 -10.61 17.62 4.58
C HIS A 63 -9.26 18.08 4.00
N ARG A 64 -8.62 17.22 3.21
CA ARG A 64 -7.37 17.48 2.50
C ARG A 64 -7.51 17.12 1.01
N PHE A 65 -6.45 17.36 0.23
CA PHE A 65 -6.44 17.06 -1.20
C PHE A 65 -6.73 15.57 -1.46
N GLN A 66 -7.60 15.28 -2.43
CA GLN A 66 -8.02 13.93 -2.82
C GLN A 66 -8.71 13.11 -1.72
N ASP A 67 -9.36 13.79 -0.78
CA ASP A 67 -10.07 13.14 0.30
C ASP A 67 -11.21 12.23 -0.18
N THR A 68 -11.37 11.10 0.51
CA THR A 68 -12.40 10.08 0.26
C THR A 68 -13.14 9.66 1.53
N GLY A 69 -12.78 10.21 2.70
CA GLY A 69 -13.24 9.70 4.01
C GLY A 69 -12.64 8.36 4.41
N LEU A 70 -11.74 7.80 3.60
CA LEU A 70 -11.12 6.48 3.82
C LEU A 70 -9.62 6.63 4.05
N PHE A 71 -9.11 6.10 5.16
CA PHE A 71 -7.70 6.26 5.57
C PHE A 71 -7.07 4.93 5.99
N GLN A 72 -5.75 4.81 5.89
CA GLN A 72 -5.02 3.58 6.21
C GLN A 72 -5.04 3.28 7.72
N ARG A 73 -5.81 2.28 8.17
CA ARG A 73 -5.93 1.91 9.58
C ARG A 73 -4.70 1.19 10.13
N LYS A 74 -4.07 0.30 9.33
CA LYS A 74 -2.95 -0.56 9.79
C LYS A 74 -1.82 0.25 10.44
N TYR A 75 -1.60 1.44 9.93
CA TYR A 75 -0.54 2.33 10.36
C TYR A 75 -1.05 3.65 10.93
N ALA A 76 -2.37 3.82 11.16
CA ALA A 76 -2.92 5.06 11.71
C ALA A 76 -2.34 5.40 13.09
N ALA A 77 -2.29 6.69 13.38
CA ALA A 77 -1.89 7.26 14.66
C ALA A 77 -2.88 6.83 15.73
N ARG A 78 -2.37 6.23 16.80
CA ARG A 78 -3.15 5.68 17.91
C ARG A 78 -2.83 6.39 19.20
N ALA A 79 -3.85 6.59 20.03
CA ALA A 79 -3.66 7.19 21.34
C ALA A 79 -2.71 6.35 22.21
N GLY A 80 -1.70 7.00 22.79
CA GLY A 80 -0.72 6.35 23.67
C GLY A 80 0.45 5.65 22.97
N TYR A 81 0.50 5.64 21.63
CA TYR A 81 1.57 4.97 20.88
C TYR A 81 2.75 5.88 20.50
N ASN A 82 2.92 7.01 21.17
CA ASN A 82 3.99 8.01 20.94
C ASN A 82 4.47 8.62 22.28
N PRO A 83 5.08 7.82 23.16
CA PRO A 83 5.45 8.27 24.51
C PRO A 83 6.47 9.42 24.47
N PRO A 84 6.37 10.40 25.39
CA PRO A 84 7.37 11.46 25.53
C PRO A 84 8.71 10.88 26.03
N PRO A 85 9.85 11.60 25.89
CA PRO A 85 9.99 12.96 25.36
C PRO A 85 10.10 13.02 23.82
N GLY A 86 9.74 14.15 23.22
CA GLY A 86 9.89 14.39 21.78
C GLY A 86 8.64 14.99 21.13
N ASP A 87 8.75 15.33 19.85
CA ASP A 87 7.59 15.69 19.03
C ASP A 87 6.72 14.44 18.85
N ARG A 88 5.44 14.54 19.23
CA ARG A 88 4.50 13.42 19.23
C ARG A 88 4.22 12.88 17.83
N ASP A 89 4.26 13.74 16.81
CA ASP A 89 3.95 13.35 15.44
C ASP A 89 5.11 12.58 14.80
N LEU A 90 6.31 12.73 15.33
CA LEU A 90 7.54 12.19 14.77
C LEU A 90 8.01 10.90 15.46
N ASN A 91 7.28 10.43 16.48
CA ASN A 91 7.77 9.42 17.42
C ASN A 91 6.78 8.27 17.71
N TYR A 92 5.95 7.88 16.73
CA TYR A 92 5.08 6.73 16.92
C TYR A 92 5.85 5.41 16.99
N SER A 93 5.43 4.54 17.91
CA SER A 93 6.02 3.23 18.23
C SER A 93 5.35 2.09 17.43
N ASN A 94 5.07 2.33 16.15
CA ASN A 94 4.46 1.32 15.27
C ASN A 94 5.52 0.81 14.27
N ASN A 95 6.03 -0.40 14.49
CA ASN A 95 7.02 -1.01 13.60
C ASN A 95 6.45 -1.19 12.19
N LEU A 96 7.24 -0.84 11.18
CA LEU A 96 6.92 -1.14 9.79
C LEU A 96 7.15 -2.63 9.52
N ARG A 97 6.14 -3.30 8.95
CA ARG A 97 6.27 -4.72 8.59
C ARG A 97 6.87 -4.77 7.18
N ILE A 98 8.18 -5.01 7.12
CA ILE A 98 8.90 -5.17 5.85
C ILE A 98 8.62 -6.54 5.23
N PHE A 99 8.48 -7.57 6.08
CA PHE A 99 8.16 -8.93 5.67
C PHE A 99 7.39 -9.63 6.79
N ARG A 100 6.41 -10.45 6.45
CA ARG A 100 5.63 -11.24 7.42
C ARG A 100 5.19 -12.57 6.82
N TYR A 101 4.83 -13.52 7.66
CA TYR A 101 4.58 -14.90 7.23
C TYR A 101 3.53 -15.06 6.11
N ALA A 102 2.52 -14.18 6.06
CA ALA A 102 1.55 -14.20 4.96
C ALA A 102 2.21 -13.98 3.58
N GLU A 103 3.29 -13.19 3.52
CA GLU A 103 4.06 -12.97 2.31
C GLU A 103 4.82 -14.23 1.91
N THR A 104 5.40 -14.97 2.87
CA THR A 104 5.98 -16.29 2.60
C THR A 104 4.95 -17.24 1.96
N LEU A 105 3.75 -17.31 2.55
CA LEU A 105 2.68 -18.17 2.04
C LEU A 105 2.26 -17.74 0.63
N LEU A 106 1.97 -16.46 0.40
CA LEU A 106 1.50 -15.97 -0.89
C LEU A 106 2.60 -15.98 -1.97
N ASN A 107 3.88 -15.78 -1.62
CA ASN A 107 5.00 -15.97 -2.54
C ASN A 107 5.13 -17.45 -2.93
N TYR A 108 4.99 -18.37 -1.98
CA TYR A 108 5.01 -19.81 -2.27
C TYR A 108 3.85 -20.23 -3.19
N VAL A 109 2.63 -19.77 -2.87
CA VAL A 109 1.44 -20.02 -3.69
C VAL A 109 1.66 -19.54 -5.12
N GLU A 110 2.18 -18.33 -5.27
CA GLU A 110 2.45 -17.74 -6.58
C GLU A 110 3.53 -18.50 -7.37
N LEU A 111 4.65 -18.87 -6.73
CA LEU A 111 5.70 -19.68 -7.35
C LEU A 111 5.15 -20.98 -7.94
N VAL A 112 4.30 -21.69 -7.19
CA VAL A 112 3.73 -22.97 -7.63
C VAL A 112 2.64 -22.76 -8.68
N LYS A 113 1.69 -21.85 -8.44
CA LYS A 113 0.46 -21.74 -9.24
C LYS A 113 0.59 -20.82 -10.46
N VAL A 114 1.52 -19.88 -10.45
CA VAL A 114 1.73 -18.92 -11.55
C VAL A 114 3.02 -19.24 -12.31
N HIS A 115 4.09 -19.61 -11.61
CA HIS A 115 5.40 -19.87 -12.23
C HIS A 115 5.72 -21.36 -12.42
N GLY A 116 4.74 -22.24 -12.20
CA GLY A 116 4.83 -23.67 -12.52
C GLY A 116 5.84 -24.46 -11.69
N GLN A 117 6.26 -23.94 -10.53
CA GLN A 117 7.13 -24.68 -9.62
C GLN A 117 6.37 -25.86 -9.00
N SER A 118 7.08 -26.96 -8.72
CA SER A 118 6.48 -28.11 -8.04
C SER A 118 6.27 -27.83 -6.55
N GLU A 119 5.21 -28.41 -5.99
CA GLU A 119 5.05 -28.45 -4.54
C GLU A 119 6.23 -29.19 -3.89
N ALA A 120 6.61 -28.77 -2.68
CA ALA A 120 7.83 -29.25 -2.03
C ALA A 120 7.56 -29.56 -0.56
N GLN A 121 8.27 -30.56 -0.03
CA GLN A 121 8.21 -30.93 1.41
C GLN A 121 6.79 -31.25 1.92
N GLY A 122 5.90 -31.73 1.03
CA GLY A 122 4.50 -32.04 1.38
C GLY A 122 3.63 -30.81 1.66
N VAL A 123 4.11 -29.60 1.35
CA VAL A 123 3.34 -28.37 1.52
C VAL A 123 2.50 -28.13 0.26
N SER A 124 1.18 -28.07 0.41
CA SER A 124 0.31 -27.71 -0.71
C SER A 124 0.18 -26.20 -0.85
N ALA A 125 0.35 -25.70 -2.07
CA ALA A 125 0.11 -24.30 -2.39
C ALA A 125 -1.36 -23.92 -2.17
N GLN A 126 -2.31 -24.81 -2.47
CA GLN A 126 -3.72 -24.54 -2.17
C GLN A 126 -3.95 -24.41 -0.66
N ALA A 127 -3.36 -25.30 0.14
CA ALA A 127 -3.47 -25.21 1.60
C ALA A 127 -2.83 -23.94 2.18
N CYS A 128 -1.71 -23.45 1.62
CA CYS A 128 -1.13 -22.17 2.01
C CYS A 128 -2.06 -20.99 1.67
N PHE A 129 -2.73 -21.02 0.52
CA PHE A 129 -3.71 -20.02 0.12
C PHE A 129 -4.94 -20.04 1.05
N ASP A 130 -5.45 -21.23 1.36
CA ASP A 130 -6.58 -21.42 2.25
C ASP A 130 -6.30 -20.95 3.68
N GLN A 131 -5.06 -21.04 4.16
CA GLN A 131 -4.67 -20.48 5.47
C GLN A 131 -4.88 -18.96 5.56
N ILE A 132 -4.49 -18.23 4.50
CA ILE A 132 -4.68 -16.77 4.43
C ILE A 132 -6.17 -16.44 4.48
N ARG A 133 -6.96 -17.14 3.65
CA ARG A 133 -8.40 -16.92 3.52
C ARG A 133 -9.13 -17.32 4.81
N LYS A 134 -8.81 -18.45 5.40
CA LYS A 134 -9.40 -18.88 6.68
C LYS A 134 -9.19 -17.83 7.77
N ARG A 135 -7.97 -17.28 7.88
CA ARG A 135 -7.69 -16.22 8.85
C ARG A 135 -8.46 -14.94 8.53
N ALA A 136 -8.56 -14.57 7.26
CA ALA A 136 -9.26 -13.35 6.83
C ALA A 136 -10.78 -13.38 7.07
N PHE A 137 -11.41 -14.56 7.01
CA PHE A 137 -12.86 -14.70 7.18
C PHE A 137 -13.27 -15.28 8.55
N GLY A 138 -12.30 -15.76 9.34
CA GLY A 138 -12.55 -16.45 10.61
C GLY A 138 -13.16 -17.86 10.47
N THR A 139 -13.41 -18.31 9.23
CA THR A 139 -13.98 -19.61 8.88
C THR A 139 -13.35 -20.11 7.59
N ASP A 140 -13.50 -21.41 7.30
CA ASP A 140 -13.04 -21.98 6.03
C ASP A 140 -13.73 -21.26 4.86
N ASN A 141 -12.92 -20.73 3.96
CA ASN A 141 -13.37 -19.94 2.80
C ASN A 141 -12.49 -20.22 1.58
N SER A 142 -12.28 -21.51 1.28
CA SER A 142 -11.40 -21.95 0.19
C SER A 142 -11.98 -21.59 -1.19
N ILE A 143 -11.11 -21.13 -2.08
CA ILE A 143 -11.36 -20.96 -3.51
C ILE A 143 -10.12 -21.44 -4.28
N PRO A 144 -10.23 -21.82 -5.56
CA PRO A 144 -9.07 -22.18 -6.36
C PRO A 144 -8.03 -21.06 -6.41
N ALA A 145 -6.76 -21.38 -6.14
CA ALA A 145 -5.64 -20.45 -6.24
C ALA A 145 -5.26 -20.20 -7.71
N THR A 146 -6.13 -19.54 -8.48
CA THR A 146 -5.83 -19.06 -9.84
C THR A 146 -4.91 -17.84 -9.80
N PRO A 147 -4.19 -17.51 -10.89
CA PRO A 147 -3.36 -16.30 -10.94
C PRO A 147 -4.12 -15.03 -10.52
N GLU A 148 -5.37 -14.85 -10.96
CA GLU A 148 -6.21 -13.70 -10.64
C GLU A 148 -6.59 -13.68 -9.16
N ALA A 149 -6.97 -14.85 -8.60
CA ALA A 149 -7.28 -14.99 -7.19
C ALA A 149 -6.05 -14.66 -6.31
N ILE A 150 -4.85 -15.10 -6.71
CA ILE A 150 -3.59 -14.82 -6.00
C ILE A 150 -3.27 -13.32 -6.05
N LYS A 151 -3.36 -12.70 -7.24
CA LYS A 151 -3.13 -11.25 -7.40
C LYS A 151 -4.10 -10.41 -6.56
N LEU A 152 -5.37 -10.82 -6.49
CA LEU A 152 -6.38 -10.18 -5.65
C LEU A 152 -6.09 -10.41 -4.16
N GLU A 153 -5.80 -11.64 -3.75
CA GLU A 153 -5.51 -11.97 -2.35
C GLU A 153 -4.33 -11.18 -1.81
N ARG A 154 -3.27 -10.99 -2.61
CA ARG A 154 -2.13 -10.12 -2.26
C ARG A 154 -2.55 -8.67 -2.08
N ARG A 155 -3.46 -8.14 -2.91
CA ARG A 155 -3.98 -6.77 -2.79
C ARG A 155 -4.79 -6.59 -1.50
N LEU A 156 -5.65 -7.56 -1.16
CA LEU A 156 -6.46 -7.56 0.06
C LEU A 156 -5.56 -7.67 1.30
N GLU A 157 -4.58 -8.58 1.25
CA GLU A 157 -3.73 -8.90 2.38
C GLU A 157 -2.76 -7.75 2.72
N PHE A 158 -2.13 -7.14 1.71
CA PHE A 158 -1.02 -6.20 1.88
C PHE A 158 -1.39 -4.74 1.60
N LEU A 159 -2.67 -4.37 1.63
CA LEU A 159 -3.09 -2.98 1.50
C LEU A 159 -2.34 -2.10 2.52
N GLY A 160 -1.69 -1.04 2.04
CA GLY A 160 -0.93 -0.10 2.88
C GLY A 160 0.47 -0.56 3.28
N GLU A 161 0.95 -1.70 2.79
CA GLU A 161 2.26 -2.28 3.16
C GLU A 161 3.33 -2.12 2.06
N GLY A 162 3.09 -1.25 1.06
CA GLY A 162 4.08 -0.88 0.04
C GLY A 162 4.28 -1.88 -1.10
N MET A 163 3.55 -3.00 -1.12
CA MET A 163 3.77 -4.09 -2.08
C MET A 163 3.10 -3.88 -3.45
N ARG A 164 1.94 -3.22 -3.48
CA ARG A 164 1.04 -3.23 -4.66
C ARG A 164 1.69 -2.70 -5.94
N PHE A 165 2.48 -1.64 -5.85
CA PHE A 165 3.15 -1.07 -7.03
C PHE A 165 4.13 -2.08 -7.65
N TRP A 166 5.00 -2.67 -6.82
CA TRP A 166 6.01 -3.62 -7.26
C TRP A 166 5.39 -4.93 -7.79
N ASP A 167 4.31 -5.39 -7.14
CA ASP A 167 3.52 -6.52 -7.62
C ASP A 167 2.95 -6.26 -9.02
N LEU A 168 2.36 -5.09 -9.27
CA LEU A 168 1.86 -4.74 -10.59
C LEU A 168 2.97 -4.64 -11.64
N VAL A 169 4.10 -4.01 -11.28
CA VAL A 169 5.25 -3.86 -12.19
C VAL A 169 5.79 -5.22 -12.62
N ARG A 170 6.05 -6.12 -11.67
CA ARG A 170 6.66 -7.44 -11.95
C ARG A 170 5.71 -8.41 -12.65
N TRP A 171 4.40 -8.22 -12.53
CA TRP A 171 3.41 -9.00 -13.30
C TRP A 171 3.18 -8.46 -14.72
N GLY A 172 3.61 -7.24 -15.02
CA GLY A 172 3.29 -6.56 -16.28
C GLY A 172 1.91 -5.88 -16.28
N ASP A 173 1.20 -5.87 -15.15
CA ASP A 173 -0.17 -5.35 -15.04
C ASP A 173 -0.22 -3.83 -14.79
N ALA A 174 0.92 -3.16 -14.60
CA ALA A 174 0.96 -1.79 -14.13
C ALA A 174 0.32 -0.79 -15.11
N ALA A 175 0.53 -0.98 -16.42
CA ALA A 175 -0.06 -0.09 -17.43
C ALA A 175 -1.59 -0.12 -17.40
N ASP A 176 -2.18 -1.31 -17.29
CA ASP A 176 -3.63 -1.52 -17.31
C ASP A 176 -4.30 -1.06 -16.01
N VAL A 177 -3.59 -1.20 -14.87
CA VAL A 177 -4.17 -0.92 -13.54
C VAL A 177 -3.88 0.49 -13.03
N LEU A 178 -2.72 1.07 -13.39
CA LEU A 178 -2.31 2.39 -12.91
C LEU A 178 -2.66 3.53 -13.87
N THR A 179 -3.09 3.20 -15.10
CA THR A 179 -3.73 4.18 -16.00
C THR A 179 -5.21 4.30 -15.62
N ASP A 180 -5.65 5.52 -15.30
CA ASP A 180 -7.06 5.78 -15.00
C ASP A 180 -7.84 5.84 -16.33
N HIS A 181 -8.70 4.84 -16.56
CA HIS A 181 -9.54 4.75 -17.76
C HIS A 181 -10.93 5.36 -17.58
N ASP A 182 -11.29 5.76 -16.35
CA ASP A 182 -12.68 6.05 -15.99
C ASP A 182 -12.89 7.47 -15.44
N SER A 183 -13.86 8.17 -16.02
CA SER A 183 -14.21 9.57 -15.72
C SER A 183 -14.85 9.78 -14.35
N VAL A 184 -15.33 8.69 -13.71
CA VAL A 184 -15.90 8.69 -12.34
C VAL A 184 -14.84 9.01 -11.28
N SER A 185 -13.56 8.79 -11.57
CA SER A 185 -12.46 9.05 -10.64
C SER A 185 -12.20 10.55 -10.37
N LYS A 186 -12.74 11.46 -11.19
CA LYS A 186 -12.32 12.88 -11.25
C LYS A 186 -12.78 13.76 -10.08
N GLU A 187 -13.78 13.36 -9.30
CA GLU A 187 -14.25 14.20 -8.18
C GLU A 187 -13.18 14.37 -7.10
N HIS A 188 -12.40 13.31 -6.85
CA HIS A 188 -11.37 13.29 -5.81
C HIS A 188 -10.03 12.69 -6.24
N ASN A 189 -9.86 12.21 -7.48
CA ASN A 189 -8.58 11.66 -7.92
C ASN A 189 -8.01 12.43 -9.10
N ALA A 190 -6.68 12.59 -9.11
CA ALA A 190 -5.95 13.03 -10.28
C ALA A 190 -5.99 11.92 -11.34
N GLU A 191 -6.06 12.33 -12.60
CA GLU A 191 -5.85 11.44 -13.75
C GLU A 191 -4.43 10.85 -13.66
N ARG A 192 -4.33 9.54 -13.85
CA ARG A 192 -3.04 8.83 -13.84
C ARG A 192 -2.81 8.17 -15.17
N THR A 193 -1.59 8.26 -15.66
CA THR A 193 -1.11 7.54 -16.84
C THR A 193 0.11 6.73 -16.45
N PHE A 194 0.17 5.47 -16.89
CA PHE A 194 1.33 4.62 -16.67
C PHE A 194 1.85 4.07 -18.00
N ASN A 195 3.10 4.42 -18.33
CA ASN A 195 3.73 4.01 -19.57
C ASN A 195 5.10 3.38 -19.30
N TYR A 196 5.22 2.09 -19.61
CA TYR A 196 6.49 1.35 -19.49
C TYR A 196 7.58 1.90 -20.44
N ALA A 197 7.19 2.45 -21.60
CA ALA A 197 8.12 3.02 -22.55
C ALA A 197 8.80 4.29 -22.01
N GLU A 198 8.09 5.04 -21.16
CA GLU A 198 8.55 6.26 -20.47
C GLU A 198 9.29 5.96 -19.15
N GLY A 199 9.40 4.69 -18.77
CA GLY A 199 10.14 4.31 -17.57
C GLY A 199 9.38 4.43 -16.25
N HIS A 200 8.05 4.58 -16.28
CA HIS A 200 7.23 4.74 -15.06
C HIS A 200 7.31 3.55 -14.07
N GLN A 201 7.89 2.43 -14.49
CA GLN A 201 8.25 1.31 -13.61
C GLN A 201 9.42 1.60 -12.66
N TYR A 202 10.14 2.70 -12.86
CA TYR A 202 11.26 3.12 -12.04
C TYR A 202 11.01 4.49 -11.42
N VAL A 203 11.62 4.73 -10.25
CA VAL A 203 11.74 6.08 -9.70
C VAL A 203 12.86 6.79 -10.46
N PRO A 204 12.70 8.07 -10.86
CA PRO A 204 13.76 8.81 -11.53
C PRO A 204 15.03 8.84 -10.69
N ILE A 205 16.17 8.71 -11.36
CA ILE A 205 17.46 9.08 -10.75
C ILE A 205 17.38 10.55 -10.33
N PRO A 206 17.68 10.90 -9.06
CA PRO A 206 17.63 12.28 -8.62
C PRO A 206 18.57 13.15 -9.46
N GLN A 207 18.08 14.28 -9.95
CA GLN A 207 18.83 15.18 -10.84
C GLN A 207 20.18 15.60 -10.25
N GLY A 208 20.25 15.86 -8.94
CA GLY A 208 21.51 16.20 -8.28
C GLY A 208 22.56 15.07 -8.29
N GLU A 209 22.15 13.80 -8.36
CA GLU A 209 23.09 12.68 -8.48
C GLU A 209 23.63 12.55 -9.91
N ILE A 210 22.80 12.86 -10.92
CA ILE A 210 23.25 12.97 -12.32
C ILE A 210 24.28 14.08 -12.45
N GLU A 211 24.00 15.26 -11.90
CA GLU A 211 24.89 16.42 -11.96
C GLU A 211 26.25 16.17 -11.30
N LYS A 212 26.26 15.49 -10.14
CA LYS A 212 27.51 15.13 -9.42
C LYS A 212 28.40 14.17 -10.20
N THR A 213 27.82 13.33 -11.05
CA THR A 213 28.56 12.29 -11.79
C THR A 213 28.86 12.69 -13.24
N LYS A 214 28.44 13.88 -13.66
CA LYS A 214 28.65 14.42 -15.00
C LYS A 214 30.14 14.52 -15.36
N GLY A 215 30.52 13.97 -16.51
CA GLY A 215 31.89 13.96 -17.01
C GLY A 215 32.81 12.95 -16.32
N THR A 216 32.29 12.10 -15.43
CA THR A 216 33.06 11.01 -14.81
C THR A 216 32.98 9.74 -15.66
N GLU A 217 33.84 8.75 -15.36
CA GLU A 217 33.79 7.42 -15.98
C GLU A 217 32.44 6.71 -15.75
N TYR A 218 31.77 7.00 -14.63
CA TYR A 218 30.50 6.40 -14.21
C TYR A 218 29.36 7.43 -14.18
N GLU A 219 29.29 8.28 -15.21
CA GLU A 219 28.22 9.27 -15.35
C GLU A 219 26.83 8.60 -15.33
N LEU A 220 25.99 9.02 -14.39
CA LEU A 220 24.61 8.56 -14.31
C LEU A 220 23.78 9.19 -15.43
N LYS A 221 22.99 8.35 -16.11
CA LYS A 221 22.04 8.77 -17.13
C LYS A 221 20.66 8.31 -16.74
N GLN A 222 19.68 9.18 -16.95
CA GLN A 222 18.29 8.84 -16.69
C GLN A 222 17.83 7.66 -17.56
N TYR A 223 16.86 6.91 -17.07
CA TYR A 223 16.26 5.82 -17.83
C TYR A 223 15.37 6.36 -18.96
N LYS A 224 15.81 6.20 -20.21
CA LYS A 224 15.12 6.70 -21.44
C LYS A 224 14.74 8.19 -21.35
N ASP A 225 13.96 8.69 -22.30
CA ASP A 225 13.45 10.08 -22.36
C ASP A 225 12.48 10.37 -21.21
N TRP A 226 12.93 10.23 -19.97
CA TRP A 226 12.19 10.62 -18.79
C TRP A 226 12.12 12.16 -18.79
N GLU A 227 11.10 12.70 -19.43
CA GLU A 227 10.61 14.03 -19.10
C GLU A 227 9.85 13.91 -17.78
N ALA A 228 10.01 14.88 -16.89
CA ALA A 228 9.20 14.94 -15.68
C ALA A 228 7.72 15.05 -16.09
N GLY A 229 7.02 13.91 -16.16
CA GLY A 229 5.67 13.75 -16.72
C GLY A 229 4.54 14.40 -15.92
N TRP A 230 4.81 15.49 -15.22
CA TRP A 230 3.79 16.35 -14.64
C TRP A 230 3.57 17.53 -15.60
N LYS A 231 2.78 17.30 -16.64
CA LYS A 231 2.15 18.40 -17.40
C LYS A 231 0.86 18.82 -16.72
#